data_AF-A0A1R3EJA2-F1
#
_entry.id   AF-A0A1R3EJA2-F1
#
_cell.length_a   1.000
_cell.length_b   1.000
_cell.length_c   1.000
_cell.angle_alpha   90.00
_cell.angle_beta   90.00
_cell.angle_gamma   90.00
#
_symmetry.space_group_name_H-M   'P 1'
#
loop_
_entity.id
_entity.type
_entity.pdbx_description
1 polymer ?
#
loop_
_entity_poly.entity_id
_entity_poly.type
_entity_poly.pdbx_seq_one_letter_code
_entity_poly.pdbx_strand_id
1 'polypeptide(L)' 'MLILAISGNAQSSLGTTQINQMKEYANDVQSHVLESCGHWLMEECPVQVEDLVIDFFNKK' A
#
# COMPACT_ATOMS: atom_id res chain seq x y z
N MET A 1 11.67 8.04 -9.52
CA MET A 1 10.94 6.78 -9.78
C MET A 1 9.71 6.82 -8.92
N LEU A 2 8.54 6.62 -9.51
CA LEU A 2 7.29 6.55 -8.76
C LEU A 2 7.27 5.26 -7.93
N ILE A 3 6.82 5.33 -6.68
CA ILE A 3 6.75 4.19 -5.75
C ILE A 3 5.31 3.99 -5.28
N LEU A 4 4.88 2.73 -5.16
CA LEU A 4 3.62 2.34 -4.54
C LEU A 4 3.88 1.80 -3.13
N ALA A 5 3.19 2.36 -2.13
CA ALA A 5 3.18 1.84 -0.76
C ALA A 5 1.73 1.45 -0.38
N ILE A 6 1.52 0.18 -0.03
CA ILE A 6 0.22 -0.34 0.42
C ILE A 6 0.41 -0.93 1.82
N SER A 7 -0.48 -0.57 2.73
CA SER A 7 -0.51 -1.05 4.11
C SER A 7 -1.95 -1.34 4.53
N GLY A 8 -2.17 -2.22 5.49
CA GLY A 8 -3.50 -2.42 6.11
C GLY A 8 -3.68 -1.57 7.37
N ASN A 9 -4.90 -1.41 7.90
CA ASN A 9 -5.13 -0.77 9.20
C ASN A 9 -5.64 -1.71 10.31
N ALA A 10 -5.82 -3.00 10.03
CA ALA A 10 -6.22 -3.97 11.04
C ALA A 10 -5.04 -4.38 11.93
N GLN A 11 -5.32 -5.24 12.90
CA GLN A 11 -4.35 -5.67 13.90
C GLN A 11 -3.10 -6.27 13.24
N SER A 12 -1.93 -5.94 13.79
CA SER A 12 -0.62 -6.37 13.30
C SER A 12 -0.16 -5.78 11.95
N SER A 13 -0.86 -4.77 11.41
CA SER A 13 -0.40 -4.01 10.25
C SER A 13 0.42 -2.78 10.63
N LEU A 14 1.12 -2.19 9.65
CA LEU A 14 1.92 -0.97 9.81
C LEU A 14 1.10 0.32 9.67
N GLY A 15 -0.10 0.26 9.08
CA GLY A 15 -0.96 1.42 8.84
C GLY A 15 -0.22 2.57 8.13
N THR A 16 -0.45 3.79 8.62
CA THR A 16 0.17 5.01 8.11
C THR A 16 1.68 5.10 8.38
N THR A 17 2.22 4.30 9.30
CA THR A 17 3.66 4.32 9.63
C THR A 17 4.52 3.97 8.41
N GLN A 18 4.12 2.95 7.62
CA GLN A 18 4.83 2.59 6.39
C GLN A 18 4.83 3.73 5.37
N ILE A 19 3.69 4.42 5.23
CA ILE A 19 3.52 5.54 4.28
C ILE A 19 4.42 6.70 4.68
N ASN A 20 4.40 7.07 5.96
CA ASN A 20 5.21 8.16 6.48
C ASN A 20 6.69 7.86 6.32
N GLN A 21 7.12 6.63 6.65
CA GLN A 21 8.50 6.20 6.43
C GLN A 21 8.90 6.33 4.95
N MET A 22 8.09 5.84 4.01
CA MET A 22 8.43 5.89 2.59
C MET A 22 8.58 7.31 2.06
N LYS A 23 7.79 8.27 2.56
CA LYS A 23 7.88 9.69 2.17
C LYS A 23 9.18 10.36 2.61
N GLU A 24 9.88 9.83 3.61
CA GLU A 24 11.21 10.32 4.01
C GLU A 24 12.32 9.89 3.04
N TYR A 25 12.11 8.82 2.26
CA TYR A 25 13.15 8.23 1.40
C TYR A 25 12.86 8.33 -0.11
N ALA A 26 11.62 8.62 -0.50
CA ALA A 26 11.21 8.70 -1.90
C ALA A 26 10.49 10.01 -2.21
N ASN A 27 10.85 10.63 -3.34
CA ASN A 27 10.29 11.92 -3.78
C ASN A 27 8.86 11.80 -4.35
N ASP A 28 8.44 10.62 -4.79
CA ASP A 28 7.16 10.41 -5.47
C ASP A 28 6.54 9.08 -5.03
N VAL A 29 5.54 9.16 -4.14
CA VAL A 29 4.92 8.01 -3.47
C VAL A 29 3.40 8.06 -3.63
N GLN A 30 2.85 7.09 -4.38
CA GLN A 30 1.43 6.74 -4.30
C GLN A 30 1.24 5.83 -3.08
N SER A 31 0.30 6.16 -2.19
CA SER A 31 0.12 5.42 -0.94
C SER A 31 -1.34 5.09 -0.63
N HIS A 32 -1.60 3.88 -0.13
CA HIS A 32 -2.92 3.41 0.27
C HIS A 32 -2.88 2.70 1.62
N VAL A 33 -3.87 2.98 2.47
CA VAL A 33 -4.15 2.18 3.66
C VAL A 33 -5.47 1.46 3.46
N LEU A 34 -5.46 0.13 3.45
CA LEU A 34 -6.65 -0.70 3.25
C LEU A 34 -7.34 -0.95 4.59
N GLU A 35 -8.64 -0.70 4.62
CA GLU A 35 -9.45 -0.93 5.81
C GLU A 35 -9.72 -2.41 6.03
N SER A 36 -9.71 -2.85 7.28
CA SER A 36 -10.01 -4.24 7.68
C SER A 36 -9.04 -5.30 7.14
N CYS A 37 -7.86 -4.88 6.67
CA CYS A 37 -6.75 -5.76 6.28
C CYS A 37 -5.58 -5.62 7.26
N GLY A 38 -4.97 -6.74 7.63
CA GLY A 38 -3.80 -6.86 8.50
C GLY A 38 -2.49 -6.88 7.73
N HIS A 39 -1.55 -7.73 8.17
CA HIS A 39 -0.22 -7.86 7.55
C HIS A 39 -0.27 -8.61 6.21
N TRP A 40 -1.17 -9.58 6.08
CA TRP A 40 -1.21 -10.52 4.95
C TRP A 40 -2.10 -9.97 3.84
N LEU A 41 -1.74 -8.80 3.29
CA LEU A 41 -2.59 -8.04 2.36
C LEU A 41 -3.01 -8.85 1.13
N MET A 42 -2.13 -9.71 0.61
CA MET A 42 -2.41 -10.53 -0.57
C MET A 42 -3.47 -11.61 -0.28
N GLU A 43 -3.58 -12.07 0.95
CA GLU A 43 -4.55 -13.09 1.38
C GLU A 43 -5.83 -12.49 1.95
N GLU A 44 -5.70 -11.41 2.73
CA GLU A 44 -6.82 -10.77 3.42
C GLU A 44 -7.62 -9.86 2.48
N CYS A 45 -6.96 -9.18 1.55
CA CYS A 45 -7.56 -8.19 0.65
C CYS A 45 -7.06 -8.33 -0.81
N PRO A 46 -7.07 -9.54 -1.40
CA PRO A 46 -6.44 -9.83 -2.70
C PRO A 46 -6.90 -8.90 -3.82
N VAL A 47 -8.21 -8.72 -3.97
CA VAL A 47 -8.79 -7.93 -5.06
C VAL A 47 -8.37 -6.47 -4.97
N GLN A 48 -8.40 -5.88 -3.77
CA GLN A 48 -8.00 -4.49 -3.57
C GLN A 48 -6.52 -4.28 -3.87
N VAL A 49 -5.67 -5.22 -3.46
CA VAL A 49 -4.23 -5.12 -3.74
C VAL A 49 -3.94 -5.31 -5.22
N GLU A 50 -4.58 -6.29 -5.86
CA GLU A 50 -4.44 -6.56 -7.30
C GLU A 50 -4.79 -5.32 -8.13
N ASP A 51 -5.94 -4.71 -7.88
CA ASP A 51 -6.40 -3.51 -8.59
C ASP A 51 -5.37 -2.37 -8.46
N LEU A 52 -4.88 -2.11 -7.23
CA LEU A 52 -3.90 -1.05 -6.97
C LEU A 52 -2.56 -1.30 -7.67
N VAL A 53 -2.10 -2.55 -7.72
CA VAL A 53 -0.84 -2.93 -8.37
C VAL A 53 -0.97 -2.84 -9.89
N ILE A 54 -2.06 -3.36 -10.46
CA ILE A 54 -2.32 -3.28 -11.91
C ILE A 54 -2.43 -1.83 -12.35
N ASP A 55 -3.22 -1.01 -11.64
CA ASP A 55 -3.37 0.42 -11.95
C ASP A 55 -2.04 1.17 -11.89
N PHE A 56 -1.20 0.85 -10.92
CA PHE A 56 0.11 1.48 -10.79
C PHE A 56 1.02 1.22 -11.99
N PHE A 57 1.08 -0.02 -12.48
CA PHE A 57 1.91 -0.35 -13.64
C PHE A 57 1.31 0.09 -14.98
N ASN A 58 -0.01 0.27 -15.06
CA ASN A 58 -0.69 0.75 -16.26
C ASN A 58 -0.62 2.28 -16.44
N LYS A 59 -0.40 3.03 -15.35
CA LYS A 59 -0.09 4.46 -15.40
C LYS A 59 1.32 4.66 -15.95
N LYS A 60 1.44 4.70 -17.29
CA LYS A 60 2.67 5.14 -17.98
C LYS A 60 2.93 6.62 -17.76
#